data_AF-A0A327Z0C3-F1
#
_entry.id   AF-A0A327Z0C3-F1
#
_cell.length_a   1.000
_cell.length_b   1.000
_cell.length_c   1.000
_cell.angle_alpha   90.00
_cell.angle_beta   90.00
_cell.angle_gamma   90.00
#
_symmetry.space_group_name_H-M   'P 1'
#
loop_
_entity.id
_entity.type
_entity.pdbx_description
1 polymer ?
#
loop_
_entity_poly.entity_id
_entity_poly.type
_entity_poly.pdbx_seq_one_letter_code
_entity_poly.pdbx_strand_id
1 'polypeptide(L)'
;MRTRLIIALFLAIIMAPAAAQAAPPTWSPPSNLVTGLNQVWQHQEQTYNNGNLYAFRNYGWDQIMANRGYVNYCVRWDSTASVTVAQRDAIHASLARQHKKWMDELAGHNAWPYSDVPVRVVGWAVRNRAQLQWTDTSVAVYVNDIRENAPQCSVPCGRFFNQNGQYPNCPGGYARHYDQSLWLTDGFGGGAGGDWGQRMGREYFMNNINAANMTILLHEIGHTWGLDDFYDWTPTGVGGFLMKAGSAPGITEFDAWMLRDWWRHLKSRYGY
;
A
#
# COMPACT_ATOMS: atom_id res chain seq x y z
N MET A 1 25.41 -36.90 -33.35
CA MET A 1 25.02 -36.09 -32.18
C MET A 1 23.92 -35.12 -32.60
N ARG A 2 22.65 -35.36 -32.22
CA ARG A 2 21.53 -34.47 -32.51
C ARG A 2 21.17 -33.72 -31.22
N THR A 3 21.47 -32.44 -31.18
CA THR A 3 21.16 -31.53 -30.07
C THR A 3 19.65 -31.31 -30.03
N ARG A 4 18.98 -31.75 -28.96
CA ARG A 4 17.56 -31.44 -28.72
C ARG A 4 17.48 -30.08 -28.04
N LEU A 5 16.93 -29.10 -28.74
CA LEU A 5 16.57 -27.79 -28.20
C LEU A 5 15.32 -27.99 -27.32
N ILE A 6 15.46 -27.84 -26.00
CA ILE A 6 14.32 -27.81 -25.08
C ILE A 6 13.85 -26.36 -25.00
N ILE A 7 12.75 -26.06 -25.68
CA ILE A 7 12.05 -24.78 -25.55
C ILE A 7 11.22 -24.86 -24.26
N ALA A 8 11.65 -24.13 -23.23
CA ALA A 8 10.88 -23.93 -22.02
C ALA A 8 9.70 -22.99 -22.35
N LEU A 9 8.50 -23.56 -22.45
CA LEU A 9 7.27 -22.81 -22.64
C LEU A 9 6.89 -22.15 -21.31
N PHE A 10 7.15 -20.84 -21.18
CA PHE A 10 6.61 -20.05 -20.08
C PHE A 10 5.09 -19.96 -20.26
N LEU A 11 4.33 -20.73 -19.46
CA LEU A 11 2.90 -20.51 -19.31
C LEU A 11 2.72 -19.16 -18.60
N ALA A 12 2.39 -18.12 -19.35
CA ALA A 12 1.82 -16.92 -18.77
C ALA A 12 0.47 -17.33 -18.13
N ILE A 13 0.41 -17.34 -16.81
CA ILE A 13 -0.87 -17.43 -16.09
C ILE A 13 -1.57 -16.11 -16.36
N ILE A 14 -2.40 -16.09 -17.40
CA ILE A 14 -3.37 -15.02 -17.61
C ILE A 14 -4.36 -15.16 -16.47
N MET A 15 -4.21 -14.34 -15.42
CA MET A 15 -5.29 -14.10 -14.48
C MET A 15 -6.40 -13.41 -15.27
N ALA A 16 -7.33 -14.20 -15.78
CA ALA A 16 -8.59 -13.68 -16.27
C ALA A 16 -9.27 -12.98 -15.07
N PRO A 17 -9.79 -11.75 -15.23
CA PRO A 17 -10.63 -11.18 -14.19
C PRO A 17 -11.74 -12.18 -13.92
N ALA A 18 -11.97 -12.49 -12.63
CA ALA A 18 -13.11 -13.29 -12.24
C ALA A 18 -14.36 -12.66 -12.88
N ALA A 19 -15.27 -13.50 -13.39
CA ALA A 19 -16.56 -13.02 -13.87
C ALA A 19 -17.16 -12.11 -12.80
N ALA A 20 -17.45 -10.85 -13.14
CA ALA A 20 -17.99 -9.87 -12.21
C ALA A 20 -19.20 -10.49 -11.50
N GLN A 21 -19.05 -10.81 -10.22
CA GLN A 21 -20.17 -11.28 -9.41
C GLN A 21 -21.19 -10.13 -9.38
N ALA A 22 -22.36 -10.33 -10.00
CA ALA A 22 -23.47 -9.41 -9.84
C ALA A 22 -24.21 -9.73 -8.53
N ALA A 23 -24.18 -8.81 -7.55
CA ALA A 23 -25.27 -8.43 -6.63
C ALA A 23 -24.76 -7.55 -5.46
N PRO A 24 -25.56 -6.60 -4.93
CA PRO A 24 -25.09 -5.58 -3.99
C PRO A 24 -25.14 -6.07 -2.53
N PRO A 25 -24.34 -5.49 -1.62
CA PRO A 25 -24.87 -4.95 -0.39
C PRO A 25 -25.16 -3.47 -0.65
N THR A 26 -26.45 -3.11 -0.70
CA THR A 26 -26.85 -1.74 -0.36
C THR A 26 -26.04 -1.34 0.86
N TRP A 27 -25.37 -0.19 0.80
CA TRP A 27 -24.70 0.39 1.96
C TRP A 27 -25.52 0.14 3.23
N SER A 28 -25.06 -0.80 4.05
CA SER A 28 -25.78 -1.34 5.20
C SER A 28 -24.81 -1.63 6.34
N PRO A 29 -24.07 -0.61 6.81
CA PRO A 29 -23.25 -0.76 8.00
C PRO A 29 -24.12 -1.13 9.21
N PRO A 30 -23.55 -1.81 10.21
CA PRO A 30 -24.20 -2.00 11.51
C PRO A 30 -24.76 -0.67 12.03
N SER A 31 -25.98 -0.70 12.58
CA SER A 31 -26.71 0.52 12.95
C SER A 31 -25.95 1.40 13.95
N ASN A 32 -25.13 0.80 14.82
CA ASN A 32 -24.28 1.50 15.78
C ASN A 32 -23.09 2.23 15.12
N LEU A 33 -22.73 1.91 13.88
CA LEU A 33 -21.62 2.54 13.14
C LEU A 33 -22.11 3.65 12.19
N VAL A 34 -23.38 3.64 11.79
CA VAL A 34 -23.95 4.59 10.80
C VAL A 34 -23.64 6.05 11.15
N THR A 35 -23.90 6.46 12.39
CA THR A 35 -23.67 7.85 12.82
C THR A 35 -22.20 8.24 12.73
N GLY A 36 -21.30 7.37 13.22
CA GLY A 36 -19.87 7.62 13.19
C GLY A 36 -19.31 7.68 11.76
N LEU A 37 -19.74 6.75 10.89
CA LEU A 37 -19.34 6.74 9.47
C LEU A 37 -19.78 8.03 8.76
N ASN A 38 -21.01 8.48 8.98
CA ASN A 38 -21.50 9.73 8.39
C ASN A 38 -20.68 10.95 8.86
N GLN A 39 -20.31 11.02 10.14
CA GLN A 39 -19.47 12.11 10.65
C GLN A 39 -18.06 12.08 10.05
N VAL A 40 -17.47 10.89 9.91
CA VAL A 40 -16.17 10.71 9.25
C VAL A 40 -16.23 11.18 7.80
N TRP A 41 -17.23 10.75 7.04
CA TRP A 41 -17.34 11.15 5.64
C TRP A 41 -17.52 12.68 5.49
N GLN A 42 -18.40 13.29 6.30
CA GLN A 42 -18.59 14.74 6.30
C GLN A 42 -17.30 15.49 6.65
N HIS A 43 -16.53 14.98 7.62
CA HIS A 43 -15.24 15.56 7.97
C HIS A 43 -14.24 15.47 6.82
N GLN A 44 -14.17 14.32 6.14
CA GLN A 44 -13.32 14.11 4.97
C GLN A 44 -13.68 15.07 3.83
N GLU A 45 -14.97 15.23 3.51
CA GLU A 45 -15.42 16.16 2.47
C GLU A 45 -15.06 17.62 2.78
N GLN A 46 -14.97 18.00 4.05
CA GLN A 46 -14.64 19.36 4.48
C GLN A 46 -13.12 19.61 4.53
N THR A 47 -12.33 18.63 4.92
CA THR A 47 -10.92 18.82 5.29
C THR A 47 -9.94 18.25 4.28
N TYR A 48 -10.30 17.17 3.59
CA TYR A 48 -9.37 16.42 2.77
C TYR A 48 -9.09 17.14 1.44
N ASN A 49 -7.81 17.25 1.07
CA ASN A 49 -7.34 17.90 -0.16
C ASN A 49 -8.00 19.26 -0.43
N ASN A 50 -8.00 20.14 0.59
CA ASN A 50 -8.64 21.46 0.56
C ASN A 50 -10.11 21.43 0.11
N GLY A 51 -10.86 20.39 0.50
CA GLY A 51 -12.28 20.22 0.19
C GLY A 51 -12.56 19.56 -1.17
N ASN A 52 -11.57 18.92 -1.80
CA ASN A 52 -11.77 18.22 -3.07
C ASN A 52 -11.07 16.86 -3.12
N LEU A 53 -11.45 15.96 -2.20
CA LEU A 53 -10.96 14.57 -2.18
C LEU A 53 -11.25 13.83 -3.51
N TYR A 54 -12.37 14.14 -4.17
CA TYR A 54 -12.76 13.50 -5.42
C TYR A 54 -11.84 13.82 -6.60
N ALA A 55 -11.07 14.92 -6.56
CA ALA A 55 -10.12 15.28 -7.60
C ALA A 55 -8.76 14.59 -7.44
N PHE A 56 -8.45 14.03 -6.28
CA PHE A 56 -7.17 13.35 -6.07
C PHE A 56 -7.11 12.01 -6.83
N ARG A 57 -6.00 11.76 -7.51
CA ARG A 57 -5.83 10.68 -8.51
C ARG A 57 -4.72 9.69 -8.19
N ASN A 58 -4.25 9.68 -6.93
CA ASN A 58 -3.18 8.80 -6.51
C ASN A 58 -3.46 7.97 -5.26
N TYR A 59 -4.72 7.82 -4.84
CA TYR A 59 -5.03 6.89 -3.75
C TYR A 59 -4.60 5.46 -4.09
N GLY A 60 -4.49 4.57 -3.11
CA GLY A 60 -4.29 3.14 -3.34
C GLY A 60 -5.33 2.55 -4.30
N TRP A 61 -6.57 3.07 -4.28
CA TRP A 61 -7.62 2.77 -5.24
C TRP A 61 -7.15 2.98 -6.69
N ASP A 62 -6.57 4.15 -6.99
CA ASP A 62 -6.07 4.52 -8.31
C ASP A 62 -4.89 3.67 -8.74
N GLN A 63 -4.02 3.34 -7.79
CA GLN A 63 -2.83 2.52 -8.01
C GLN A 63 -3.23 1.10 -8.40
N ILE A 64 -4.06 0.45 -7.59
CA ILE A 64 -4.54 -0.91 -7.87
C ILE A 64 -5.30 -0.98 -9.20
N MET A 65 -6.17 0.00 -9.47
CA MET A 65 -6.95 0.01 -10.70
C MET A 65 -6.09 0.24 -11.95
N ALA A 66 -5.11 1.14 -11.87
CA ALA A 66 -4.14 1.32 -12.95
C ALA A 66 -3.31 0.04 -13.22
N ASN A 67 -3.03 -0.72 -12.17
CA ASN A 67 -2.23 -1.94 -12.21
C ASN A 67 -3.01 -3.22 -12.48
N ARG A 68 -4.34 -3.14 -12.55
CA ARG A 68 -5.20 -4.31 -12.73
C ARG A 68 -5.00 -5.35 -11.61
N GLY A 69 -4.97 -4.88 -10.36
CA GLY A 69 -5.06 -5.77 -9.20
C GLY A 69 -3.74 -6.10 -8.51
N TYR A 70 -2.69 -5.28 -8.63
CA TYR A 70 -1.47 -5.43 -7.82
C TYR A 70 -0.91 -4.06 -7.39
N VAL A 71 -0.01 -4.07 -6.42
CA VAL A 71 0.76 -2.88 -6.00
C VAL A 71 2.25 -3.19 -5.97
N ASN A 72 3.05 -2.32 -6.57
CA ASN A 72 4.50 -2.38 -6.58
C ASN A 72 5.07 -1.44 -5.52
N TYR A 73 6.05 -1.94 -4.77
CA TYR A 73 6.78 -1.20 -3.75
C TYR A 73 8.26 -1.09 -4.09
N CYS A 74 8.85 0.03 -3.66
CA CYS A 74 10.29 0.17 -3.57
C CYS A 74 10.71 0.46 -2.13
N VAL A 75 11.64 -0.34 -1.58
CA VAL A 75 12.10 -0.18 -0.20
C VAL A 75 13.21 0.88 -0.15
N ARG A 76 13.06 1.88 0.71
CA ARG A 76 14.09 2.88 1.03
C ARG A 76 14.71 2.50 2.38
N TRP A 77 15.89 1.89 2.33
CA TRP A 77 16.61 1.44 3.52
C TRP A 77 17.50 2.57 4.06
N ASP A 78 16.89 3.44 4.87
CA ASP A 78 17.56 4.59 5.47
C ASP A 78 18.16 4.21 6.83
N SER A 79 19.15 3.33 6.77
CA SER A 79 19.85 2.80 7.92
C SER A 79 21.33 2.65 7.61
N THR A 80 22.17 2.45 8.62
CA THR A 80 23.56 2.01 8.44
C THR A 80 23.72 0.48 8.53
N ALA A 81 22.72 -0.22 9.05
CA ALA A 81 22.75 -1.67 9.21
C ALA A 81 22.76 -2.39 7.85
N SER A 82 23.32 -3.61 7.85
CA SER A 82 23.23 -4.53 6.72
C SER A 82 21.87 -5.25 6.67
N VAL A 83 21.48 -5.72 5.49
CA VAL A 83 20.29 -6.49 5.20
C VAL A 83 20.67 -7.79 4.51
N THR A 84 20.32 -8.91 5.12
CA THR A 84 20.46 -10.26 4.55
C THR A 84 19.39 -10.54 3.49
N VAL A 85 19.60 -11.55 2.63
CA VAL A 85 18.54 -12.08 1.74
C VAL A 85 17.28 -12.45 2.53
N ALA A 86 17.44 -13.15 3.66
CA ALA A 86 16.33 -13.57 4.49
C ALA A 86 15.52 -12.38 5.05
N GLN A 87 16.20 -11.30 5.45
CA GLN A 87 15.53 -10.08 5.91
C GLN A 87 14.83 -9.36 4.76
N ARG A 88 15.45 -9.27 3.57
CA ARG A 88 14.81 -8.73 2.36
C ARG A 88 13.49 -9.43 2.08
N ASP A 89 13.51 -10.76 2.07
CA ASP A 89 12.34 -11.57 1.76
C ASP A 89 11.29 -11.49 2.90
N ALA A 90 11.71 -11.44 4.15
CA ALA A 90 10.83 -11.25 5.29
C ALA A 90 10.15 -9.87 5.31
N ILE A 91 10.85 -8.80 4.86
CA ILE A 91 10.28 -7.45 4.71
C ILE A 91 9.17 -7.47 3.66
N HIS A 92 9.42 -8.08 2.50
CA HIS A 92 8.39 -8.27 1.47
C HIS A 92 7.20 -9.06 2.00
N ALA A 93 7.45 -10.20 2.65
CA ALA A 93 6.38 -11.03 3.21
C ALA A 93 5.56 -10.30 4.28
N SER A 94 6.20 -9.52 5.16
CA SER A 94 5.51 -8.69 6.16
C SER A 94 4.61 -7.66 5.51
N LEU A 95 5.14 -6.91 4.54
CA LEU A 95 4.38 -5.89 3.82
C LEU A 95 3.17 -6.49 3.09
N ALA A 96 3.36 -7.63 2.41
CA ALA A 96 2.29 -8.37 1.75
C ALA A 96 1.20 -8.82 2.75
N ARG A 97 1.60 -9.36 3.91
CA ARG A 97 0.67 -9.77 4.97
C ARG A 97 -0.15 -8.60 5.51
N GLN A 98 0.48 -7.46 5.78
CA GLN A 98 -0.23 -6.31 6.34
C GLN A 98 -1.17 -5.67 5.32
N HIS A 99 -0.72 -5.48 4.07
CA HIS A 99 -1.57 -4.93 3.01
C HIS A 99 -2.75 -5.85 2.69
N LYS A 100 -2.55 -7.18 2.72
CA LYS A 100 -3.62 -8.15 2.48
C LYS A 100 -4.80 -7.98 3.44
N LYS A 101 -4.57 -7.62 4.70
CA LYS A 101 -5.67 -7.43 5.68
C LYS A 101 -6.65 -6.34 5.27
N TRP A 102 -6.17 -5.22 4.72
CA TRP A 102 -7.04 -4.19 4.18
C TRP A 102 -7.82 -4.68 2.95
N MET A 103 -7.17 -5.46 2.07
CA MET A 103 -7.80 -5.97 0.85
C MET A 103 -8.85 -7.05 1.13
N ASP A 104 -8.63 -7.87 2.17
CA ASP A 104 -9.59 -8.89 2.61
C ASP A 104 -10.91 -8.25 3.07
N GLU A 105 -10.90 -7.02 3.58
CA GLU A 105 -12.13 -6.29 3.95
C GLU A 105 -12.99 -5.84 2.75
N LEU A 106 -12.42 -5.86 1.53
CA LEU A 106 -13.08 -5.46 0.28
C LEU A 106 -13.45 -6.64 -0.60
N ALA A 107 -12.79 -7.79 -0.47
CA ALA A 107 -13.06 -8.95 -1.30
C ALA A 107 -14.55 -9.33 -1.27
N GLY A 108 -15.21 -9.32 -2.44
CA GLY A 108 -16.64 -9.61 -2.56
C GLY A 108 -17.58 -8.47 -2.13
N HIS A 109 -17.06 -7.30 -1.75
CA HIS A 109 -17.88 -6.17 -1.28
C HIS A 109 -18.12 -5.13 -2.38
N ASN A 110 -19.38 -4.72 -2.56
CA ASN A 110 -19.80 -3.54 -3.34
C ASN A 110 -19.10 -3.37 -4.72
N ALA A 111 -19.05 -4.46 -5.50
CA ALA A 111 -18.42 -4.52 -6.82
C ALA A 111 -16.89 -4.26 -6.84
N TRP A 112 -16.19 -4.44 -5.71
CA TRP A 112 -14.73 -4.50 -5.71
C TRP A 112 -14.26 -5.67 -6.61
N PRO A 113 -13.39 -5.42 -7.62
CA PRO A 113 -13.15 -6.40 -8.68
C PRO A 113 -12.03 -7.41 -8.38
N TYR A 114 -11.34 -7.30 -7.26
CA TYR A 114 -10.17 -8.15 -6.95
C TYR A 114 -10.39 -8.98 -5.70
N SER A 115 -10.29 -10.31 -5.83
CA SER A 115 -10.30 -11.23 -4.69
C SER A 115 -8.94 -11.31 -3.97
N ASP A 116 -7.88 -10.89 -4.64
CA ASP A 116 -6.53 -10.80 -4.11
C ASP A 116 -5.79 -9.64 -4.77
N VAL A 117 -4.93 -8.95 -4.02
CA VAL A 117 -4.09 -7.86 -4.53
C VAL A 117 -2.65 -8.11 -4.11
N PRO A 118 -1.83 -8.73 -4.97
CA PRO A 118 -0.45 -9.03 -4.65
C PRO A 118 0.39 -7.76 -4.44
N VAL A 119 1.19 -7.76 -3.37
CA VAL A 119 2.25 -6.79 -3.15
C VAL A 119 3.54 -7.33 -3.76
N ARG A 120 4.26 -6.50 -4.51
CA ARG A 120 5.55 -6.83 -5.12
C ARG A 120 6.61 -5.82 -4.71
N VAL A 121 7.75 -6.26 -4.19
CA VAL A 121 8.90 -5.37 -4.02
C VAL A 121 9.73 -5.40 -5.30
N VAL A 122 9.80 -4.29 -6.02
CA VAL A 122 10.47 -4.18 -7.34
C VAL A 122 11.80 -3.44 -7.29
N GLY A 123 12.09 -2.76 -6.17
CA GLY A 123 13.32 -2.01 -6.01
C GLY A 123 13.73 -1.80 -4.55
N TRP A 124 15.02 -1.50 -4.36
CA TRP A 124 15.64 -1.15 -3.09
C TRP A 124 16.56 0.06 -3.27
N ALA A 125 16.47 1.04 -2.39
CA ALA A 125 17.37 2.17 -2.31
C ALA A 125 18.20 2.10 -1.02
N VAL A 126 19.52 2.29 -1.14
CA VAL A 126 20.48 2.30 -0.03
C VAL A 126 21.51 3.42 -0.20
N ARG A 127 22.15 3.83 0.91
CA ARG A 127 23.30 4.75 0.82
C ARG A 127 24.53 4.02 0.27
N ASN A 128 24.77 2.80 0.72
CA ASN A 128 25.93 2.02 0.36
C ASN A 128 25.52 0.61 -0.07
N ARG A 129 26.01 0.18 -1.24
CA ARG A 129 25.72 -1.16 -1.77
C ARG A 129 26.15 -2.30 -0.85
N ALA A 130 27.20 -2.08 -0.06
CA ALA A 130 27.72 -3.04 0.91
C ALA A 130 26.74 -3.37 2.05
N GLN A 131 25.68 -2.58 2.21
CA GLN A 131 24.61 -2.87 3.17
C GLN A 131 23.78 -4.08 2.73
N LEU A 132 23.66 -4.35 1.43
CA LEU A 132 22.81 -5.42 0.91
C LEU A 132 23.64 -6.69 0.70
N GLN A 133 23.37 -7.73 1.48
CA GLN A 133 24.10 -9.00 1.46
C GLN A 133 23.55 -9.98 0.40
N TRP A 134 23.19 -9.45 -0.76
CA TRP A 134 22.85 -10.21 -1.95
C TRP A 134 23.44 -9.53 -3.17
N THR A 135 23.61 -10.27 -4.27
CA THR A 135 24.13 -9.77 -5.55
C THR A 135 23.24 -10.12 -6.73
N ASP A 136 22.12 -10.82 -6.49
CA ASP A 136 21.14 -11.12 -7.53
C ASP A 136 20.46 -9.86 -8.07
N THR A 137 19.83 -10.01 -9.24
CA THR A 137 19.15 -8.93 -9.98
C THR A 137 17.63 -9.06 -9.91
N SER A 138 17.10 -9.73 -8.88
CA SER A 138 15.66 -9.96 -8.72
C SER A 138 14.87 -8.66 -8.56
N VAL A 139 15.51 -7.62 -8.01
CA VAL A 139 14.96 -6.27 -7.83
C VAL A 139 15.97 -5.22 -8.27
N ALA A 140 15.49 -4.04 -8.67
CA ALA A 140 16.36 -2.91 -8.96
C ALA A 140 17.05 -2.43 -7.68
N VAL A 141 18.32 -2.03 -7.77
CA VAL A 141 19.07 -1.45 -6.64
C VAL A 141 19.53 -0.05 -7.00
N TYR A 142 19.13 0.93 -6.19
CA TYR A 142 19.52 2.33 -6.28
C TYR A 142 20.50 2.64 -5.15
N VAL A 143 21.68 3.13 -5.50
CA VAL A 143 22.77 3.35 -4.54
C VAL A 143 23.14 4.82 -4.52
N ASN A 144 23.18 5.40 -3.32
CA ASN A 144 23.63 6.76 -3.08
C ASN A 144 22.85 7.87 -3.83
N ASP A 145 21.65 7.57 -4.32
CA ASP A 145 20.68 8.60 -4.71
C ASP A 145 19.96 9.03 -3.43
N ILE A 146 20.18 10.27 -2.97
CA ILE A 146 19.67 10.77 -1.69
C ILE A 146 18.71 11.94 -1.93
N ARG A 147 17.51 11.86 -1.34
CA ARG A 147 16.50 12.93 -1.30
C ARG A 147 15.85 12.95 0.08
N GLU A 148 15.46 14.14 0.55
CA GLU A 148 14.94 14.34 1.92
C GLU A 148 15.85 13.73 3.00
N ASN A 149 17.17 13.74 2.74
CA ASN A 149 18.17 13.04 3.55
C ASN A 149 17.88 11.54 3.76
N ALA A 150 17.37 10.82 2.77
CA ALA A 150 17.18 9.37 2.78
C ALA A 150 17.47 8.75 1.40
N PRO A 151 17.88 7.46 1.29
CA PRO A 151 18.04 6.78 0.00
C PRO A 151 16.76 6.81 -0.81
N GLN A 152 16.85 7.17 -2.08
CA GLN A 152 15.73 7.44 -2.98
C GLN A 152 15.61 6.33 -4.03
N CYS A 153 14.40 5.80 -4.19
CA CYS A 153 14.06 4.97 -5.35
C CYS A 153 13.91 5.84 -6.60
N SER A 154 14.10 5.29 -7.81
CA SER A 154 14.09 6.09 -9.05
C SER A 154 12.84 6.97 -9.18
N VAL A 155 13.01 8.30 -9.05
CA VAL A 155 11.94 9.30 -9.17
C VAL A 155 11.13 9.13 -10.48
N PRO A 156 11.76 8.94 -11.66
CA PRO A 156 11.02 8.69 -12.90
C PRO A 156 10.11 7.45 -12.90
N CYS A 157 10.34 6.49 -11.99
CA CYS A 157 9.56 5.26 -11.86
C CYS A 157 8.50 5.30 -10.75
N GLY A 158 8.50 6.32 -9.90
CA GLY A 158 7.57 6.41 -8.78
C GLY A 158 6.23 6.99 -9.19
N ARG A 159 5.13 6.32 -8.83
CA ARG A 159 3.77 6.78 -9.07
C ARG A 159 3.48 8.15 -8.46
N PHE A 160 4.01 8.42 -7.27
CA PHE A 160 3.89 9.74 -6.62
C PHE A 160 4.33 10.90 -7.55
N PHE A 161 5.36 10.67 -8.38
CA PHE A 161 5.89 11.65 -9.33
C PHE A 161 5.23 11.57 -10.72
N ASN A 162 4.44 10.52 -10.97
CA ASN A 162 3.82 10.20 -12.25
C ASN A 162 2.33 9.83 -12.04
N GLN A 163 1.56 10.72 -11.42
CA GLN A 163 0.19 10.42 -10.97
C GLN A 163 -0.80 10.17 -12.13
N ASN A 164 -0.43 10.55 -13.36
CA ASN A 164 -1.16 10.19 -14.58
C ASN A 164 -1.02 8.70 -14.96
N GLY A 165 -0.24 7.92 -14.21
CA GLY A 165 0.01 6.50 -14.45
C GLY A 165 0.89 6.22 -15.67
N GLN A 166 1.56 7.25 -16.22
CA GLN A 166 2.47 7.13 -17.35
C GLN A 166 3.90 7.31 -16.87
N TYR A 167 4.82 6.45 -17.34
CA TYR A 167 6.21 6.43 -16.87
C TYR A 167 7.20 6.63 -18.03
N PRO A 168 7.12 7.76 -18.77
CA PRO A 168 7.90 7.97 -19.99
C PRO A 168 9.42 8.00 -19.73
N ASN A 169 9.81 8.39 -18.51
CA ASN A 169 11.21 8.55 -18.12
C ASN A 169 11.71 7.40 -17.22
N CYS A 170 10.86 6.42 -16.87
CA CYS A 170 11.29 5.29 -16.06
C CYS A 170 12.13 4.33 -16.91
N PRO A 171 13.38 3.99 -16.49
CA PRO A 171 14.12 2.93 -17.14
C PRO A 171 13.38 1.59 -17.03
N GLY A 172 12.98 1.03 -18.18
CA GLY A 172 12.12 -0.15 -18.24
C GLY A 172 10.61 0.15 -18.24
N GLY A 173 10.24 1.43 -18.29
CA GLY A 173 8.89 1.93 -18.46
C GLY A 173 7.92 1.44 -17.39
N TYR A 174 6.67 1.27 -17.79
CA TYR A 174 5.61 0.78 -16.92
C TYR A 174 5.96 -0.55 -16.23
N ALA A 175 6.73 -1.45 -16.85
CA ALA A 175 7.06 -2.74 -16.22
C ALA A 175 7.99 -2.62 -14.98
N ARG A 176 8.67 -1.48 -14.81
CA ARG A 176 9.62 -1.23 -13.71
C ARG A 176 9.18 -0.13 -12.75
N HIS A 177 7.94 0.35 -12.86
CA HIS A 177 7.42 1.36 -11.95
C HIS A 177 7.21 0.80 -10.53
N TYR A 178 7.17 1.69 -9.54
CA TYR A 178 6.64 1.41 -8.21
C TYR A 178 5.52 2.38 -7.87
N ASP A 179 4.53 1.91 -7.14
CA ASP A 179 3.39 2.71 -6.68
C ASP A 179 3.71 3.40 -5.37
N GLN A 180 4.31 2.64 -4.45
CA GLN A 180 4.56 3.07 -3.09
C GLN A 180 6.01 2.84 -2.69
N SER A 181 6.46 3.58 -1.69
CA SER A 181 7.77 3.43 -1.08
C SER A 181 7.65 3.06 0.39
N LEU A 182 8.39 2.04 0.82
CA LEU A 182 8.50 1.67 2.23
C LEU A 182 9.83 2.19 2.77
N TRP A 183 9.79 3.19 3.63
CA TRP A 183 10.97 3.79 4.23
C TRP A 183 11.19 3.17 5.60
N LEU A 184 12.32 2.50 5.75
CA LEU A 184 12.77 1.94 7.02
C LEU A 184 13.92 2.80 7.51
N THR A 185 13.61 3.74 8.41
CA THR A 185 14.54 4.77 8.88
C THR A 185 15.04 4.44 10.30
N ASP A 186 16.34 4.48 10.52
CA ASP A 186 16.94 4.35 11.87
C ASP A 186 16.42 5.44 12.80
N GLY A 187 15.92 5.06 13.97
CA GLY A 187 15.53 6.00 15.03
C GLY A 187 14.28 6.83 14.73
N PHE A 188 13.55 6.55 13.65
CA PHE A 188 12.28 7.21 13.37
C PHE A 188 11.20 6.75 14.35
N GLY A 189 10.64 7.68 15.12
CA GLY A 189 9.55 7.42 16.06
C GLY A 189 8.18 7.50 15.37
N GLY A 190 7.31 6.53 15.65
CA GLY A 190 5.97 6.47 15.06
C GLY A 190 5.98 6.01 13.60
N GLY A 191 4.96 6.44 12.85
CA GLY A 191 4.81 6.19 11.42
C GLY A 191 4.35 7.45 10.67
N ALA A 192 4.48 7.41 9.36
CA ALA A 192 3.85 8.35 8.45
C ALA A 192 3.46 7.61 7.17
N GLY A 193 2.28 7.91 6.63
CA GLY A 193 1.70 7.16 5.52
C GLY A 193 0.89 8.04 4.59
N GLY A 194 0.65 7.53 3.39
CA GLY A 194 -0.18 8.21 2.40
C GLY A 194 -0.15 7.51 1.05
N ASP A 195 -0.43 8.28 0.01
CA ASP A 195 -0.43 7.83 -1.38
C ASP A 195 0.97 7.40 -1.87
N TRP A 196 2.03 8.01 -1.33
CA TRP A 196 3.43 7.72 -1.68
C TRP A 196 4.01 6.46 -1.00
N GLY A 197 3.28 5.88 -0.04
CA GLY A 197 3.70 4.72 0.74
C GLY A 197 3.76 5.00 2.25
N GLN A 198 4.73 4.37 2.93
CA GLN A 198 4.83 4.40 4.38
C GLN A 198 6.28 4.63 4.83
N ARG A 199 6.45 5.33 5.95
CA ARG A 199 7.73 5.50 6.67
C ARG A 199 7.54 5.12 8.13
N MET A 200 8.50 4.41 8.68
CA MET A 200 8.56 4.10 10.11
C MET A 200 9.97 3.76 10.56
N GLY A 201 10.13 3.62 11.88
CA GLY A 201 11.35 3.11 12.49
C GLY A 201 11.73 1.73 11.94
N ARG A 202 12.95 1.60 11.41
CA ARG A 202 13.49 0.30 10.99
C ARG A 202 13.45 -0.68 12.16
N GLU A 203 13.84 -0.24 13.35
CA GLU A 203 13.86 -1.07 14.56
C GLU A 203 12.47 -1.62 14.87
N TYR A 204 11.44 -0.77 14.82
CA TYR A 204 10.05 -1.18 15.01
C TYR A 204 9.64 -2.24 13.97
N PHE A 205 9.87 -1.97 12.68
CA PHE A 205 9.48 -2.89 11.62
C PHE A 205 10.17 -4.24 11.77
N MET A 206 11.50 -4.23 11.99
CA MET A 206 12.28 -5.46 12.10
C MET A 206 11.93 -6.27 13.35
N ASN A 207 11.66 -5.61 14.48
CA ASN A 207 11.22 -6.29 15.71
C ASN A 207 9.82 -6.92 15.57
N ASN A 208 8.98 -6.37 14.70
CA ASN A 208 7.60 -6.82 14.47
C ASN A 208 7.43 -7.54 13.12
N ILE A 209 8.51 -7.92 12.45
CA ILE A 209 8.48 -8.39 11.06
C ILE A 209 7.56 -9.60 10.84
N ASN A 210 7.35 -10.42 11.86
CA ASN A 210 6.47 -11.59 11.85
C ASN A 210 5.16 -11.39 12.64
N ALA A 211 4.89 -10.18 13.11
CA ALA A 211 3.68 -9.90 13.88
C ALA A 211 2.44 -10.16 13.02
N ALA A 212 1.43 -10.76 13.66
CA ALA A 212 0.12 -10.96 13.02
C ALA A 212 -0.49 -9.62 12.63
N ASN A 213 -0.42 -8.61 13.51
CA ASN A 213 -0.78 -7.22 13.24
C ASN A 213 0.43 -6.34 13.56
N MET A 214 1.04 -5.74 12.54
CA MET A 214 2.07 -4.71 12.74
C MET A 214 1.35 -3.35 12.82
N THR A 215 0.90 -2.99 14.01
CA THR A 215 -0.06 -1.90 14.26
C THR A 215 0.27 -0.58 13.56
N ILE A 216 1.51 -0.08 13.66
CA ILE A 216 1.91 1.18 13.01
C ILE A 216 1.81 1.03 11.49
N LEU A 217 2.36 -0.04 10.91
CA LEU A 217 2.28 -0.25 9.47
C LEU A 217 0.84 -0.39 8.98
N LEU A 218 -0.03 -1.08 9.73
CA LEU A 218 -1.45 -1.18 9.36
C LEU A 218 -2.12 0.19 9.35
N HIS A 219 -1.84 1.03 10.35
CA HIS A 219 -2.33 2.41 10.43
C HIS A 219 -1.83 3.23 9.23
N GLU A 220 -0.53 3.20 8.94
CA GLU A 220 0.04 3.96 7.81
C GLU A 220 -0.46 3.49 6.44
N ILE A 221 -0.77 2.20 6.28
CA ILE A 221 -1.44 1.69 5.08
C ILE A 221 -2.89 2.21 5.00
N GLY A 222 -3.55 2.48 6.13
CA GLY A 222 -4.88 3.11 6.16
C GLY A 222 -4.92 4.43 5.38
N HIS A 223 -3.90 5.29 5.55
CA HIS A 223 -3.79 6.56 4.83
C HIS A 223 -3.66 6.41 3.32
N THR A 224 -3.07 5.31 2.84
CA THR A 224 -3.04 4.99 1.39
C THR A 224 -4.45 4.93 0.80
N TRP A 225 -5.45 4.51 1.59
CA TRP A 225 -6.85 4.42 1.16
C TRP A 225 -7.64 5.71 1.37
N GLY A 226 -7.01 6.77 1.88
CA GLY A 226 -7.65 8.04 2.20
C GLY A 226 -8.19 8.13 3.63
N LEU A 227 -7.95 7.13 4.48
CA LEU A 227 -8.40 7.20 5.88
C LEU A 227 -7.61 8.27 6.65
N ASP A 228 -8.32 9.08 7.43
CA ASP A 228 -7.72 10.16 8.22
C ASP A 228 -7.10 9.66 9.53
N ASP A 229 -6.21 10.48 10.08
CA ASP A 229 -5.87 10.45 11.49
C ASP A 229 -6.99 11.02 12.36
N PHE A 230 -7.07 10.55 13.60
CA PHE A 230 -8.06 11.00 14.60
C PHE A 230 -7.36 11.49 15.88
N TYR A 231 -6.59 12.58 15.77
CA TYR A 231 -5.82 13.14 16.89
C TYR A 231 -6.63 14.08 17.79
N ASP A 232 -7.49 14.90 17.19
CA ASP A 232 -8.15 16.04 17.83
C ASP A 232 -9.67 15.88 17.91
N TRP A 233 -10.24 14.86 17.28
CA TRP A 233 -11.65 14.55 17.32
C TRP A 233 -11.92 13.05 17.18
N THR A 234 -13.12 12.61 17.57
CA THR A 234 -13.56 11.23 17.38
C THR A 234 -15.05 11.17 17.02
N PRO A 235 -15.47 10.27 16.13
CA PRO A 235 -16.88 10.09 15.81
C PRO A 235 -17.67 9.57 17.02
N THR A 236 -18.95 9.96 17.08
CA THR A 236 -19.90 9.54 18.09
C THR A 236 -20.19 8.04 17.98
N GLY A 237 -20.29 7.36 19.12
CA GLY A 237 -20.75 5.97 19.21
C GLY A 237 -19.70 4.92 18.87
N VAL A 238 -18.45 5.32 18.60
CA VAL A 238 -17.34 4.41 18.29
C VAL A 238 -16.22 4.61 19.29
N GLY A 239 -15.72 3.51 19.85
CA GLY A 239 -14.69 3.53 20.91
C GLY A 239 -13.26 3.61 20.35
N GLY A 240 -12.65 2.44 20.15
CA GLY A 240 -11.29 2.28 19.64
C GLY A 240 -11.28 1.65 18.25
N PHE A 241 -10.43 2.20 17.39
CA PHE A 241 -10.25 1.76 16.00
C PHE A 241 -8.84 2.14 15.55
N LEU A 242 -8.29 1.43 14.57
CA LEU A 242 -6.89 1.51 14.18
C LEU A 242 -6.48 2.93 13.77
N MET A 243 -7.33 3.63 13.02
CA MET A 243 -7.05 4.99 12.55
C MET A 243 -7.05 6.05 13.66
N LYS A 244 -7.57 5.71 14.85
CA LYS A 244 -7.31 6.47 16.08
C LYS A 244 -6.07 5.87 16.74
N ALA A 245 -4.91 6.43 16.40
CA ALA A 245 -3.60 5.92 16.77
C ALA A 245 -3.51 5.52 18.26
N GLY A 246 -3.05 4.29 18.51
CA GLY A 246 -2.90 3.74 19.86
C GLY A 246 -4.17 3.21 20.51
N SER A 247 -5.35 3.35 19.89
CA SER A 247 -6.62 2.90 20.49
C SER A 247 -7.03 1.45 20.14
N ALA A 248 -6.43 0.87 19.09
CA ALA A 248 -6.64 -0.52 18.71
C ALA A 248 -5.34 -1.15 18.17
N PRO A 249 -5.09 -2.46 18.40
CA PRO A 249 -3.87 -3.13 17.95
C PRO A 249 -3.89 -3.55 16.46
N GLY A 250 -5.01 -3.43 15.78
CA GLY A 250 -5.20 -3.83 14.38
C GLY A 250 -6.54 -3.33 13.82
N ILE A 251 -6.81 -3.63 12.55
CA ILE A 251 -8.02 -3.23 11.82
C ILE A 251 -9.26 -3.72 12.58
N THR A 252 -10.16 -2.80 12.93
CA THR A 252 -11.45 -3.08 13.57
C THR A 252 -12.59 -3.06 12.55
N GLU A 253 -13.79 -3.45 12.97
CA GLU A 253 -14.98 -3.36 12.13
C GLU A 253 -15.25 -1.91 11.66
N PHE A 254 -14.99 -0.92 12.51
CA PHE A 254 -15.18 0.47 12.11
C PHE A 254 -14.18 0.90 11.03
N ASP A 255 -12.90 0.50 11.14
CA ASP A 255 -11.89 0.76 10.11
C ASP A 255 -12.27 0.11 8.77
N ALA A 256 -12.75 -1.13 8.80
CA ALA A 256 -13.22 -1.84 7.63
C ALA A 256 -14.42 -1.13 6.96
N TRP A 257 -15.37 -0.61 7.75
CA TRP A 257 -16.49 0.15 7.19
C TRP A 257 -16.08 1.54 6.68
N MET A 258 -15.12 2.22 7.30
CA MET A 258 -14.55 3.45 6.73
C MET A 258 -13.89 3.18 5.36
N LEU A 259 -13.12 2.09 5.25
CA LEU A 259 -12.52 1.65 3.99
C LEU A 259 -13.58 1.38 2.91
N ARG A 260 -14.64 0.64 3.28
CA ARG A 260 -15.77 0.36 2.38
C ARG A 260 -16.52 1.62 1.97
N ASP A 261 -16.60 2.63 2.84
CA ASP A 261 -17.25 3.90 2.54
C ASP A 261 -16.48 4.71 1.49
N TRP A 262 -15.14 4.76 1.62
CA TRP A 262 -14.28 5.33 0.58
C TRP A 262 -14.49 4.64 -0.76
N TRP A 263 -14.49 3.30 -0.78
CA TRP A 263 -14.77 2.56 -2.01
C TRP A 263 -16.15 2.90 -2.59
N ARG A 264 -17.20 2.94 -1.74
CA ARG A 264 -18.56 3.27 -2.17
C ARG A 264 -18.64 4.62 -2.89
N HIS A 265 -17.93 5.63 -2.42
CA HIS A 265 -17.96 6.96 -3.02
C HIS A 265 -17.05 7.10 -4.24
N LEU A 266 -15.95 6.34 -4.31
CA LEU A 266 -15.00 6.46 -5.40
C LEU A 266 -15.24 5.49 -6.55
N LYS A 267 -15.87 4.33 -6.33
CA LYS A 267 -15.92 3.22 -7.30
C LYS A 267 -16.47 3.58 -8.69
N SER A 268 -17.40 4.53 -8.77
CA SER A 268 -18.02 4.98 -10.02
C SER A 268 -17.00 5.57 -10.99
N ARG A 269 -15.91 6.16 -10.47
CA ARG A 269 -14.79 6.66 -11.28
C ARG A 269 -14.07 5.57 -12.08
N TYR A 270 -14.25 4.31 -11.69
CA TYR A 270 -13.67 3.15 -12.35
C TYR A 270 -14.71 2.27 -13.07
N GLY A 271 -15.98 2.70 -13.13
CA GLY A 271 -17.06 2.01 -13.82
C GLY A 271 -17.81 0.94 -13.02
N TYR A 272 -17.85 1.05 -11.68
CA TYR A 272 -18.52 0.12 -10.76
C TYR A 272 -19.60 0.79 -9.87
#